data_AF-A0A954N1I9-F1
#
_entry.id   AF-A0A954N1I9-F1
#
_cell.length_a   1.000
_cell.length_b   1.000
_cell.length_c   1.000
_cell.angle_alpha   90.00
_cell.angle_beta   90.00
_cell.angle_gamma   90.00
#
_symmetry.space_group_name_H-M   'P 1'
#
loop_
_entity.id
_entity.type
_entity.pdbx_description
1 polymer ?
#
loop_
_entity_poly.entity_id
_entity_poly.type
_entity_poly.pdbx_seq_one_letter_code
_entity_poly.pdbx_strand_id
1 'polypeptide(L)' 'IHGDKDSVVPIQQSESIVEKLQAAAVPCQLIVRPGADHGWKDYTPDITEFADWFNTHLPLSLP' A
#
# COMPACT_ATOMS: atom_id res chain seq x y z
N ILE A 1 -1.17 1.23 0.74
CA ILE A 1 -1.19 1.70 2.14
C ILE A 1 -2.61 2.17 2.43
N HIS A 2 -3.22 1.72 3.52
CA HIS A 2 -4.63 1.99 3.82
C HIS A 2 -4.83 2.21 5.32
N GLY A 3 -5.65 3.19 5.71
CA GLY A 3 -6.00 3.45 7.10
C GLY A 3 -7.13 2.54 7.57
N ASP A 4 -7.00 1.85 8.70
CA ASP A 4 -8.03 0.91 9.17
C ASP A 4 -9.33 1.58 9.66
N LYS A 5 -9.34 2.91 9.75
CA LYS A 5 -10.51 3.74 10.05
C LYS A 5 -10.92 4.64 8.89
N ASP A 6 -10.53 4.29 7.66
CA ASP A 6 -10.97 5.01 6.46
C ASP A 6 -12.52 5.03 6.41
N SER A 7 -13.06 6.24 6.55
CA SER A 7 -14.49 6.53 6.60
C SER A 7 -15.13 6.65 5.22
N VAL A 8 -14.32 6.68 4.16
CA VAL A 8 -14.75 6.85 2.76
C VAL A 8 -14.72 5.51 2.02
N VAL A 9 -13.68 4.72 2.26
CA VAL A 9 -13.42 3.44 1.57
C VAL A 9 -13.13 2.34 2.59
N PRO A 10 -13.97 1.30 2.70
CA PRO A 10 -13.70 0.18 3.60
C PRO A 10 -12.41 -0.57 3.25
N ILE A 11 -11.59 -0.88 4.26
CA ILE A 11 -10.32 -1.60 4.10
C ILE A 11 -10.47 -2.96 3.41
N GLN A 12 -11.63 -3.60 3.54
CA GLN A 12 -12.01 -4.83 2.84
C GLN A 12 -11.72 -4.78 1.34
N GLN A 13 -11.86 -3.62 0.69
CA GLN A 13 -11.55 -3.51 -0.73
C GLN A 13 -10.06 -3.78 -1.01
N SER A 14 -9.17 -3.23 -0.18
CA SER A 14 -7.72 -3.47 -0.28
C SER A 14 -7.38 -4.92 0.06
N GLU A 15 -7.97 -5.48 1.11
CA GLU A 15 -7.78 -6.88 1.52
C GLU A 15 -8.16 -7.85 0.40
N SER A 16 -9.34 -7.63 -0.22
CA SER A 16 -9.86 -8.49 -1.30
C SER A 16 -8.99 -8.48 -2.56
N ILE A 17 -8.36 -7.34 -2.88
CA ILE A 17 -7.45 -7.23 -4.03
C ILE A 17 -6.13 -7.93 -3.71
N VAL A 18 -5.58 -7.70 -2.51
CA VAL A 18 -4.31 -8.30 -2.09
C VAL A 18 -4.42 -9.82 -2.02
N GLU A 19 -5.52 -10.37 -1.49
CA GLU A 19 -5.78 -11.81 -1.51
C GLU A 19 -5.71 -12.38 -2.94
N LYS A 20 -6.35 -11.73 -3.91
CA LYS A 20 -6.35 -12.18 -5.31
C LYS A 20 -4.97 -12.06 -5.97
N LEU A 21 -4.25 -10.97 -5.71
CA LEU A 21 -2.90 -10.77 -6.23
C LEU A 21 -1.93 -11.81 -5.68
N GLN A 22 -2.01 -12.10 -4.37
CA GLN A 22 -1.21 -13.15 -3.73
C GLN A 22 -1.53 -14.53 -4.28
N ALA A 23 -2.82 -14.86 -4.47
CA ALA A 23 -3.24 -16.12 -5.09
C ALA A 23 -2.72 -16.29 -6.53
N ALA A 24 -2.53 -15.17 -7.25
CA ALA A 24 -1.94 -15.14 -8.59
C ALA A 24 -0.40 -15.03 -8.58
N ALA A 25 0.24 -15.12 -7.42
CA ALA A 25 1.69 -14.93 -7.23
C ALA A 25 2.22 -13.59 -7.77
N VAL A 26 1.38 -12.54 -7.77
CA VAL A 26 1.78 -11.19 -8.13
C VAL A 26 2.40 -10.51 -6.90
N PRO A 27 3.63 -9.96 -7.00
CA PRO A 27 4.23 -9.20 -5.92
C PRO A 27 3.32 -8.05 -5.49
N CYS A 28 2.89 -8.05 -4.24
CA CYS A 28 2.04 -7.01 -3.66
C CYS A 28 2.20 -6.96 -2.14
N GLN A 29 1.85 -5.82 -1.55
CA GLN A 29 1.90 -5.60 -0.11
C GLN A 29 0.74 -4.70 0.32
N LEU A 30 0.01 -5.11 1.35
CA LEU A 30 -0.94 -4.25 2.05
C LEU A 30 -0.31 -3.75 3.36
N ILE A 31 -0.02 -2.46 3.41
CA ILE A 31 0.43 -1.80 4.63
C ILE A 31 -0.78 -1.11 5.27
N VAL A 32 -1.11 -1.51 6.50
CA VAL A 32 -2.23 -0.95 7.27
C VAL A 32 -1.71 0.12 8.23
N ARG A 33 -2.39 1.26 8.30
CA ARG A 33 -2.11 2.34 9.25
C ARG A 33 -3.18 2.36 10.36
N PRO A 34 -2.83 1.93 11.59
CA PRO A 34 -3.78 1.88 12.69
C PRO A 34 -4.32 3.26 13.07
N GLY A 35 -5.63 3.37 13.19
CA GLY A 35 -6.35 4.58 13.54
C GLY A 35 -6.44 5.64 12.44
N ALA A 36 -5.83 5.43 11.28
CA ALA A 36 -5.83 6.41 10.20
C ALA A 36 -7.13 6.36 9.40
N ASP A 37 -7.65 7.55 9.06
CA ASP A 37 -8.80 7.77 8.17
C ASP A 37 -8.32 7.97 6.70
N HIS A 38 -9.22 8.30 5.77
CA HIS A 38 -8.87 8.63 4.39
C HIS A 38 -7.94 9.84 4.30
N GLY A 39 -6.79 9.70 3.64
CA GLY A 39 -5.84 10.80 3.39
C GLY A 39 -5.28 11.46 4.67
N TRP A 40 -5.08 10.67 5.73
CA TRP A 40 -4.64 11.10 7.08
C TRP A 40 -3.61 12.24 7.11
N LYS A 41 -3.68 13.05 8.17
CA LYS A 41 -3.05 14.38 8.27
C LYS A 41 -1.56 14.45 7.91
N ASP A 42 -0.78 13.44 8.30
CA ASP A 42 0.63 13.34 7.93
C ASP A 42 0.91 11.95 7.35
N TYR A 43 0.96 11.90 6.02
CA TYR A 43 1.35 10.72 5.26
C TYR A 43 2.80 10.82 4.74
N THR A 44 3.56 11.84 5.16
CA THR A 44 4.96 12.00 4.73
C THR A 44 5.81 10.75 4.98
N PRO A 45 5.69 10.05 6.13
CA PRO A 45 6.42 8.80 6.36
C PRO A 45 6.09 7.70 5.35
N ASP A 46 4.89 7.71 4.77
CA ASP A 46 4.42 6.73 3.80
C ASP A 46 5.05 6.92 2.42
N ILE A 47 5.53 8.13 2.12
CA ILE A 47 6.21 8.45 0.85
C ILE A 47 7.45 7.58 0.67
N THR A 48 8.20 7.35 1.76
CA THR A 48 9.39 6.49 1.72
C THR A 48 9.03 5.05 1.38
N GLU A 49 7.96 4.50 1.97
CA GLU A 49 7.48 3.14 1.68
C GLU A 49 7.07 3.00 0.21
N PHE A 50 6.42 4.02 -0.36
CA PHE A 50 6.11 4.04 -1.78
C PHE A 50 7.38 4.08 -2.65
N ALA A 51 8.35 4.92 -2.31
CA ALA A 51 9.61 5.02 -3.05
C ALA A 51 10.41 3.71 -3.00
N ASP A 52 10.47 3.06 -1.84
CA ASP A 52 11.20 1.80 -1.64
C ASP A 52 10.59 0.65 -2.44
N TRP A 53 9.25 0.64 -2.61
CA TRP A 53 8.58 -0.29 -3.51
C TRP A 53 9.08 -0.15 -4.95
N PHE A 54 9.17 1.09 -5.47
CA PHE A 54 9.71 1.34 -6.81
C PHE A 54 11.19 0.98 -6.91
N ASN A 55 12.02 1.32 -5.92
CA ASN A 55 13.43 0.94 -5.92
C ASN A 55 13.61 -0.59 -5.99
N THR A 56 12.74 -1.34 -5.32
CA THR A 56 12.78 -2.81 -5.27
C THR A 56 12.30 -3.44 -6.59
N HIS A 57 11.21 -2.94 -7.16
CA HIS A 57 10.51 -3.60 -8.27
C HIS A 57 10.69 -2.93 -9.64
N LEU A 58 11.21 -1.71 -9.66
CA LEU A 58 11.55 -0.95 -10.86
C LEU A 58 12.97 -0.38 -10.71
N PRO A 59 13.99 -1.22 -10.48
CA PRO A 59 15.36 -0.74 -10.38
C PRO A 59 15.76 -0.10 -11.71
N LEU A 60 16.56 0.98 -11.63
CA LEU A 60 17.25 1.51 -12.79
C LEU A 60 18.04 0.38 -13.44
N SER A 61 17.62 -0.05 -14.63
CA SER A 61 18.50 -0.77 -15.53
C SER A 61 19.55 0.22 -16.01
N LEU A 62 20.70 0.25 -15.33
CA LEU A 62 21.87 0.94 -15.82
C LEU A 62 22.27 0.30 -17.17
N PRO A 63 22.57 1.10 -18.20
CA PRO A 63 23.19 0.59 -19.42
C PRO A 63 24.57 -0.04 -19.15
#